data_AF-A0A3Q9J3G7-F1
#
_entry.id   AF-A0A3Q9J3G7-F1
#
_cell.length_a   1.000
_cell.length_b   1.000
_cell.length_c   1.000
_cell.angle_alpha   90.00
_cell.angle_beta   90.00
_cell.angle_gamma   90.00
#
_symmetry.space_group_name_H-M   'P 1'
#
loop_
_entity.id
_entity.type
_entity.pdbx_description
1 polymer ?
#
loop_
_entity_poly.entity_id
_entity_poly.type
_entity_poly.pdbx_seq_one_letter_code
_entity_poly.pdbx_strand_id
1 'polypeptide(L)' 'MAYIAVMDRPEELVTVCANASDDADQVRRAIQDAFGIMALAADAVLSMQMRRFTPVERKRMQGELTALKANLT' A
#
# COMPACT_ATOMS: atom_id res chain seq x y z
N MET A 1 4.83 5.28 -6.55
CA MET A 1 5.28 4.21 -5.62
C MET A 1 4.13 3.86 -4.71
N ALA A 2 3.25 2.97 -5.18
CA ALA A 2 1.98 2.62 -4.54
C ALA A 2 2.10 2.38 -3.03
N TYR A 3 3.12 1.60 -2.63
CA TYR A 3 3.39 1.26 -1.24
C TYR A 3 3.63 2.45 -0.31
N ILE A 4 4.41 3.44 -0.75
CA ILE A 4 4.71 4.60 0.09
C ILE A 4 3.48 5.47 0.23
N ALA A 5 2.76 5.71 -0.88
CA ALA A 5 1.55 6.53 -0.89
C ALA A 5 0.44 5.95 0.02
N VAL A 6 0.35 4.63 0.12
CA VAL A 6 -0.58 3.93 1.03
C VAL A 6 -0.10 4.02 2.48
N MET A 7 1.19 3.78 2.74
CA MET A 7 1.75 3.89 4.09
C MET A 7 1.60 5.30 4.67
N ASP A 8 1.65 6.34 3.84
CA ASP A 8 1.47 7.72 4.28
C ASP A 8 0.03 8.06 4.69
N ARG A 9 -0.95 7.24 4.29
CA ARG A 9 -2.38 7.42 4.58
C ARG A 9 -3.01 6.11 5.09
N PRO A 10 -2.53 5.57 6.23
CA PRO A 10 -2.97 4.27 6.72
C PRO A 10 -4.43 4.28 7.19
N GLU A 11 -4.90 5.42 7.71
CA GLU A 11 -6.30 5.59 8.13
C GLU A 11 -7.24 5.52 6.93
N GLU A 12 -6.89 6.18 5.82
CA GLU A 12 -7.65 6.11 4.57
C GLU A 12 -7.74 4.68 4.03
N LEU A 13 -6.63 3.92 4.09
CA LEU A 13 -6.64 2.50 3.71
C LEU A 13 -7.63 1.69 4.56
N VAL A 14 -7.60 1.87 5.88
CA VAL A 14 -8.51 1.18 6.80
C VAL A 14 -9.96 1.58 6.52
N THR A 15 -10.24 2.86 6.29
CA THR A 15 -11.58 3.35 5.93
C THR A 15 -12.06 2.76 4.61
N VAL A 16 -11.22 2.69 3.58
CA VAL A 16 -11.55 2.06 2.30
C VAL A 16 -11.89 0.58 2.49
N CYS A 17 -11.06 -0.16 3.22
CA CYS A 17 -11.30 -1.58 3.50
C CYS A 17 -12.58 -1.80 4.34
N ALA A 18 -12.86 -0.93 5.30
CA ALA A 18 -14.03 -1.06 6.17
C ALA A 18 -15.36 -0.74 5.46
N ASN A 19 -15.32 0.09 4.41
CA ASN A 19 -16.50 0.50 3.65
C ASN A 19 -16.69 -0.25 2.33
N ALA A 20 -15.69 -1.01 1.89
CA ALA A 20 -15.84 -1.89 0.74
C ALA A 20 -16.79 -3.05 1.10
N SER A 21 -17.64 -3.46 0.15
CA SER A 21 -18.53 -4.60 0.38
C SER A 21 -17.74 -5.90 0.58
N ASP A 22 -18.42 -6.98 0.99
CA ASP A 22 -17.83 -8.31 1.30
C ASP A 22 -17.16 -9.05 0.11
N ASP A 23 -16.92 -8.39 -1.02
CA ASP A 23 -16.26 -8.98 -2.19
C ASP A 23 -14.80 -8.52 -2.26
N ALA A 24 -13.86 -9.48 -2.22
CA ALA A 24 -12.42 -9.24 -2.32
C ALA A 24 -12.05 -8.44 -3.57
N ASP A 25 -12.74 -8.65 -4.69
CA ASP A 25 -12.51 -7.88 -5.90
C ASP A 25 -13.00 -6.43 -5.79
N GLN A 26 -14.06 -6.18 -5.01
CA GLN A 26 -14.51 -4.81 -4.73
C GLN A 26 -13.55 -4.08 -3.80
N VAL A 27 -13.01 -4.73 -2.77
CA VAL A 27 -11.98 -4.14 -1.90
C VAL A 27 -10.76 -3.74 -2.73
N ARG A 28 -10.28 -4.63 -3.61
CA ARG A 28 -9.15 -4.36 -4.50
C ARG A 28 -9.44 -3.19 -5.45
N ARG A 29 -10.64 -3.11 -6.04
CA ARG A 29 -11.04 -1.96 -6.88
C ARG A 29 -11.08 -0.65 -6.10
N ALA A 30 -11.68 -0.66 -4.91
CA ALA A 30 -11.75 0.53 -4.06
C ALA A 30 -10.37 1.07 -3.69
N ILE A 31 -9.40 0.19 -3.41
CA ILE A 31 -8.01 0.59 -3.14
C ILE A 31 -7.31 1.14 -4.39
N GLN A 32 -7.53 0.53 -5.57
CA GLN A 32 -6.99 1.06 -6.82
C GLN A 32 -7.47 2.50 -7.06
N ASP A 33 -8.76 2.74 -6.87
CA ASP A 33 -9.39 4.04 -7.10
C ASP A 33 -8.92 5.08 -6.07
N ALA A 34 -8.90 4.72 -4.77
CA ALA A 34 -8.49 5.64 -3.70
C ALA A 34 -7.01 6.05 -3.77
N PHE A 35 -6.14 5.14 -4.21
CA PHE A 35 -4.70 5.38 -4.21
C PHE A 35 -4.09 5.61 -5.61
N GLY A 36 -4.88 5.48 -6.68
CA GLY A 36 -4.41 5.61 -8.06
C GLY A 36 -3.36 4.56 -8.43
N ILE A 37 -3.57 3.31 -7.98
CA ILE A 37 -2.60 2.22 -8.14
C ILE A 37 -3.16 1.09 -9.00
N MET A 38 -2.28 0.31 -9.60
CA MET A 38 -2.67 -0.85 -10.40
C MET A 38 -3.12 -2.03 -9.54
N ALA A 39 -3.90 -2.95 -10.13
CA ALA A 39 -4.38 -4.17 -9.49
C ALA A 39 -3.30 -4.93 -8.71
N LEU A 40 -2.17 -5.24 -9.36
CA LEU A 40 -1.05 -5.95 -8.71
C LEU A 40 -0.54 -5.21 -7.46
N ALA A 41 -0.50 -3.89 -7.49
CA ALA A 41 -0.06 -3.10 -6.34
C ALA A 41 -1.12 -3.07 -5.22
N ALA A 42 -2.40 -3.05 -5.58
CA ALA A 42 -3.49 -3.14 -4.62
C ALA A 42 -3.53 -4.50 -3.91
N ASP A 43 -3.30 -5.60 -4.63
CA ASP A 43 -3.17 -6.93 -4.04
C ASP A 43 -2.00 -7.00 -3.06
N ALA A 44 -0.88 -6.39 -3.46
CA ALA A 44 0.31 -6.37 -2.65
C ALA A 44 0.11 -5.53 -1.36
N VAL A 45 -0.65 -4.43 -1.43
CA VAL A 45 -1.14 -3.65 -0.27
C VAL A 45 -2.05 -4.49 0.63
N LEU A 46 -3.02 -5.21 0.06
CA LEU A 46 -3.93 -6.07 0.83
C LEU A 46 -3.20 -7.20 1.57
N SER A 47 -2.08 -7.66 1.01
CA SER A 47 -1.23 -8.68 1.65
C SER A 47 -0.32 -8.12 2.76
N MET A 48 -0.31 -6.80 2.99
CA MET A 48 0.59 -6.18 3.98
C MET A 48 0.19 -6.51 5.41
N GLN A 49 1.21 -6.78 6.22
CA GLN A 49 1.03 -6.99 7.65
C GLN A 49 1.04 -5.66 8.39
N MET A 50 0.16 -5.50 9.38
CA MET A 50 0.01 -4.27 10.18
C MET A 50 1.32 -3.73 10.77
N ARG A 51 2.28 -4.61 11.11
CA ARG A 51 3.60 -4.20 11.64
C ARG A 51 4.41 -3.32 10.67
N ARG A 52 4.14 -3.41 9.36
CA ARG A 52 4.81 -2.62 8.32
C ARG A 52 4.45 -1.13 8.36
N PHE A 53 3.37 -0.74 9.05
CA PHE A 53 2.98 0.65 9.21
C PHE A 53 3.75 1.39 10.31
N THR A 54 4.57 0.68 11.11
CA THR A 54 5.40 1.31 12.14
C THR A 54 6.44 2.26 11.52
N PRO A 55 6.87 3.31 12.23
CA PRO A 55 7.86 4.26 11.71
C PRO A 55 9.18 3.60 11.29
N VAL A 56 9.63 2.58 12.04
CA VAL A 56 10.87 1.83 11.77
C VAL A 56 10.77 1.08 10.45
N GLU A 57 9.70 0.31 10.26
CA GLU A 57 9.50 -0.47 9.03
C GLU A 57 9.27 0.44 7.81
N ARG A 58 8.58 1.57 7.98
CA ARG A 58 8.43 2.57 6.91
C ARG A 58 9.77 3.12 6.47
N LYS A 59 10.61 3.55 7.41
CA LYS A 59 11.95 4.07 7.11
C LYS A 59 12.81 3.01 6.42
N ARG A 60 12.72 1.76 6.86
CA ARG A 60 13.39 0.62 6.22
C ARG A 60 12.95 0.45 4.76
N MET A 61 11.65 0.39 4.49
CA MET A 61 11.12 0.22 3.13
C MET A 61 11.48 1.39 2.20
N GLN A 62 11.47 2.63 2.71
CA GLN A 62 11.94 3.79 1.95
C GLN A 62 13.43 3.70 1.61
N GLY A 63 14.25 3.21 2.54
CA GLY A 63 15.68 2.94 2.31
C GLY A 63 15.90 1.85 1.25
N GLU A 64 15.20 0.72 1.36
CA GLU A 64 15.27 -0.39 0.39
C GLU A 64 14.88 0.08 -1.02
N LEU A 65 13.82 0.87 -1.15
CA LEU A 65 13.43 1.46 -2.43
C LEU A 65 14.50 2.40 -3.00
N THR A 66 15.10 3.22 -2.15
CA THR A 66 16.14 4.16 -2.56
C THR A 66 17.37 3.42 -3.07
N ALA A 67 17.79 2.36 -2.37
CA ALA A 67 18.88 1.49 -2.79
C ALA A 67 18.58 0.78 -4.12
N LEU A 68 17.36 0.25 -4.28
CA LEU A 68 16.96 -0.40 -5.53
C LEU A 68 16.97 0.56 -6.72
N LYS A 69 16.45 1.78 -6.54
CA LYS A 69 16.47 2.81 -7.57
C LYS A 69 17.90 3.19 -7.98
N ALA A 70 18.82 3.30 -7.03
CA ALA A 70 20.21 3.61 -7.30
C ALA A 70 20.89 2.53 -8.16
N ASN A 71 20.53 1.25 -7.99
CA ASN A 71 21.06 0.12 -8.76
C ASN A 71 20.44 -0.05 -10.16
N LEU A 72 19.38 0.69 -10.48
CA LEU A 72 18.71 0.68 -11.80
C LEU A 72 19.17 1.85 -12.70
N THR A 73 20.08 2.69 -12.19
CA THR A 73 20.76 3.80 -12.88
C THR A 73 22.22 3.46 -13.10
#